data_AF-A0A0C2JLJ8-F1
#
_entry.id   AF-A0A0C2JLJ8-F1
#
_cell.length_a   1.000
_cell.length_b   1.000
_cell.length_c   1.000
_cell.angle_alpha   90.00
_cell.angle_beta   90.00
_cell.angle_gamma   90.00
#
_symmetry.space_group_name_H-M   'P 1'
#
loop_
_entity.id
_entity.type
_entity.pdbx_description
1 polymer ?
#
loop_
_entity_poly.entity_id
_entity_poly.type
_entity_poly.pdbx_seq_one_letter_code
_entity_poly.pdbx_strand_id
1 'polypeptide(L)'
;MVPPVIHFQVWDQDLISSDDFLGSLELNLLKMPTATRNPKSCTLNQLKNENTVSLFEVKTLRGWYPFSAMDEFDMPVIAGKVELEFNLVDLETATKNPVGKAREEPEPLLSPK
;
A
#
# COMPACT_ATOMS: atom_id res chain seq x y z
N MET A 1 -5.79 7.92 -21.42
CA MET A 1 -5.09 8.30 -20.18
C MET A 1 -4.67 7.02 -19.47
N VAL A 2 -3.44 6.96 -18.97
CA VAL A 2 -2.98 5.85 -18.12
C VAL A 2 -3.53 6.08 -16.71
N PRO A 3 -4.17 5.09 -16.07
CA PRO A 3 -4.68 5.27 -14.71
C PRO A 3 -3.52 5.46 -13.72
N PRO A 4 -3.69 6.31 -12.69
CA PRO A 4 -2.68 6.46 -11.64
C PRO A 4 -2.74 5.24 -10.71
N VAL A 5 -1.86 4.28 -10.94
CA VAL A 5 -1.75 3.04 -10.14
C VAL A 5 -0.46 3.08 -9.33
N ILE A 6 -0.54 2.74 -8.04
CA ILE A 6 0.62 2.50 -7.19
C ILE A 6 0.79 0.99 -7.02
N HIS A 7 2.01 0.51 -7.23
CA HIS A 7 2.40 -0.88 -7.01
C HIS A 7 3.29 -0.96 -5.77
N PHE A 8 2.86 -1.73 -4.79
CA PHE A 8 3.67 -2.10 -3.63
C PHE A 8 4.16 -3.53 -3.81
N GLN A 9 5.42 -3.76 -3.50
CA GLN A 9 6.03 -5.08 -3.50
C GLN A 9 6.84 -5.24 -2.22
N VAL A 10 6.79 -6.44 -1.65
CA VAL A 10 7.61 -6.83 -0.51
C VAL A 10 8.53 -7.95 -0.98
N TRP A 11 9.81 -7.75 -0.70
CA TRP A 11 10.88 -8.70 -0.97
C TRP A 11 11.57 -9.00 0.36
N ASP A 12 11.95 -10.25 0.57
CA ASP A 12 12.86 -10.58 1.67
C ASP A 12 14.21 -9.93 1.41
N GLN A 13 14.90 -9.49 2.45
CA GLN A 13 16.23 -8.92 2.34
C GLN A 13 17.25 -9.94 2.84
N ASP A 14 17.75 -10.76 1.93
CA ASP A 14 18.73 -11.78 2.26
C ASP A 14 20.17 -11.26 2.15
N LEU A 15 21.00 -11.64 3.12
CA LEU A 15 22.41 -11.24 3.13
C LEU A 15 23.29 -12.13 2.22
N ILE A 16 22.82 -13.33 1.87
CA ILE A 16 23.63 -14.39 1.26
C ILE A 16 22.97 -14.99 -0.01
N SER A 17 21.66 -14.85 -0.20
CA SER A 17 20.87 -15.35 -1.35
C SER A 17 20.30 -14.20 -2.18
N SER A 18 19.64 -14.52 -3.30
CA SER A 18 18.78 -13.57 -4.02
C SER A 18 17.50 -13.32 -3.23
N ASP A 19 17.07 -12.06 -3.19
CA ASP A 19 15.85 -11.64 -2.49
C ASP A 19 14.60 -12.38 -3.03
N ASP A 20 13.88 -13.04 -2.14
CA ASP A 20 12.64 -13.75 -2.47
C ASP A 20 11.43 -12.80 -2.49
N PHE A 21 10.57 -12.94 -3.51
CA PHE A 21 9.32 -12.16 -3.57
C PHE A 21 8.31 -12.68 -2.55
N LEU A 22 7.87 -11.81 -1.64
CA LEU A 22 6.93 -12.16 -0.57
C LEU A 22 5.49 -11.79 -0.90
N GLY A 23 5.26 -10.75 -1.72
CA GLY A 23 3.91 -10.40 -2.15
C GLY A 23 3.81 -9.01 -2.77
N SER A 24 2.66 -8.76 -3.41
CA SER A 24 2.34 -7.47 -4.03
C SER A 24 0.95 -6.95 -3.65
N LEU A 25 0.77 -5.64 -3.80
CA LEU A 25 -0.51 -4.94 -3.71
C LEU A 25 -0.54 -3.85 -4.78
N GLU A 26 -1.62 -3.81 -5.56
CA GLU A 26 -1.84 -2.77 -6.57
C GLU A 26 -3.08 -1.95 -6.21
N LEU A 27 -2.93 -0.62 -6.20
CA LEU A 27 -4.02 0.29 -5.89
C LEU A 27 -4.17 1.33 -7.00
N ASN A 28 -5.33 1.32 -7.66
CA ASN A 28 -5.73 2.36 -8.59
C ASN A 28 -6.26 3.56 -7.79
N LEU A 29 -5.57 4.71 -7.83
CA LEU A 29 -5.90 5.89 -7.02
C LEU A 29 -7.24 6.54 -7.40
N LEU A 30 -7.79 6.24 -8.58
CA LEU A 30 -9.14 6.67 -8.98
C LEU A 30 -10.24 5.73 -8.50
N LYS A 31 -9.89 4.46 -8.20
CA LYS A 31 -10.81 3.38 -7.84
C LYS A 31 -10.20 2.54 -6.73
N MET A 32 -9.88 3.18 -5.60
CA MET A 32 -9.28 2.49 -4.48
C MET A 32 -10.34 1.61 -3.78
N PRO A 33 -10.07 0.33 -3.54
CA PRO A 33 -10.96 -0.50 -2.73
C PRO A 33 -11.08 0.08 -1.32
N THR A 34 -12.24 -0.13 -0.70
CA THR A 34 -12.46 0.33 0.68
C THR A 34 -11.52 -0.40 1.63
N ALA A 35 -10.60 0.35 2.27
CA ALA A 35 -9.70 -0.18 3.27
C ALA A 35 -10.46 -0.66 4.52
N THR A 36 -9.94 -1.69 5.19
CA THR A 36 -10.53 -2.14 6.45
C THR A 36 -9.95 -1.38 7.66
N ARG A 37 -10.77 -1.17 8.70
CA ARG A 37 -10.33 -0.44 9.91
C ARG A 37 -9.41 -1.24 10.82
N ASN A 38 -9.39 -2.56 10.70
CA ASN A 38 -8.58 -3.43 11.54
C ASN A 38 -7.96 -4.57 10.71
N PRO A 39 -6.84 -5.15 11.17
CA PRO A 39 -6.15 -6.21 10.44
C PRO A 39 -6.96 -7.52 10.40
N LYS A 40 -7.86 -7.77 11.36
CA LYS A 40 -8.64 -9.01 11.42
C LYS A 40 -9.66 -9.12 10.28
N SER A 41 -10.31 -8.01 9.91
CA SER A 41 -11.26 -7.97 8.79
C SER A 41 -10.60 -7.77 7.42
N CYS A 42 -9.30 -7.51 7.38
CA CYS A 42 -8.54 -7.35 6.15
C CYS A 42 -8.41 -8.70 5.41
N THR A 43 -9.08 -8.83 4.26
CA THR A 43 -9.12 -10.04 3.43
C THR A 43 -9.02 -9.70 1.94
N LEU A 44 -8.65 -10.65 1.08
CA LEU A 44 -8.55 -10.44 -0.38
C LEU A 44 -9.88 -10.01 -1.03
N ASN A 45 -11.01 -10.35 -0.42
CA ASN A 45 -12.33 -9.97 -0.94
C ASN A 45 -12.50 -8.45 -1.06
N GLN A 46 -11.81 -7.66 -0.23
CA GLN A 46 -11.87 -6.20 -0.33
C GLN A 46 -11.29 -5.67 -1.65
N LEU A 47 -10.28 -6.35 -2.21
CA LEU A 47 -9.67 -5.95 -3.48
C LEU A 47 -10.58 -6.25 -4.68
N LYS A 48 -11.55 -7.15 -4.50
CA LYS A 48 -12.57 -7.51 -5.50
C LYS A 48 -13.84 -6.66 -5.38
N ASN A 49 -13.90 -5.76 -4.40
CA ASN A 49 -15.10 -4.97 -4.13
C ASN A 49 -15.29 -3.89 -5.20
N GLU A 50 -16.51 -3.77 -5.72
CA GLU A 50 -16.87 -2.74 -6.70
C GLU A 50 -17.04 -1.35 -6.06
N ASN A 51 -17.32 -1.31 -4.75
CA ASN A 51 -17.43 -0.08 -3.98
C ASN A 51 -16.04 0.51 -3.74
N THR A 52 -15.65 1.41 -4.64
CA THR A 52 -14.35 2.05 -4.67
C THR A 52 -14.47 3.55 -4.38
N VAL A 53 -13.35 4.15 -3.98
CA VAL A 53 -13.22 5.58 -3.70
C VAL A 53 -12.06 6.17 -4.49
N SER A 54 -12.23 7.41 -4.98
CA SER A 54 -11.14 8.15 -5.63
C SER A 54 -10.36 8.93 -4.58
N LEU A 55 -9.05 8.70 -4.48
CA LEU A 55 -8.16 9.49 -3.61
C LEU A 55 -8.20 10.98 -3.97
N PHE A 56 -8.46 11.30 -5.23
CA PHE A 56 -8.56 12.68 -5.70
C PHE A 56 -9.83 13.39 -5.23
N GLU A 57 -10.87 12.63 -4.85
CA GLU A 57 -12.09 13.16 -4.26
C GLU A 57 -11.97 13.28 -2.74
N VAL A 58 -11.52 12.22 -2.05
CA VAL A 58 -11.46 12.21 -0.58
C VAL A 58 -10.22 12.86 0.01
N LYS A 59 -9.15 13.04 -0.78
CA LYS A 59 -7.83 13.60 -0.41
C LYS A 59 -7.03 12.82 0.64
N THR A 60 -7.69 12.20 1.62
CA THR A 60 -7.05 11.38 2.64
C THR A 60 -7.72 10.02 2.74
N LEU A 61 -6.93 8.96 2.88
CA LEU A 61 -7.41 7.60 3.05
C LEU A 61 -6.47 6.81 3.97
N ARG A 62 -7.03 6.12 4.96
CA ARG A 62 -6.26 5.24 5.85
C ARG A 62 -6.95 3.89 6.02
N GLY A 63 -6.16 2.83 6.03
CA GLY A 63 -6.61 1.54 6.54
C GLY A 63 -5.72 0.39 6.15
N TRP A 64 -6.22 -0.82 6.39
CA TRP A 64 -5.50 -2.07 6.20
C TRP A 64 -5.78 -2.68 4.84
N TYR A 65 -4.72 -3.05 4.13
CA TYR A 65 -4.78 -3.74 2.84
C TYR A 65 -4.03 -5.08 2.89
N PRO A 66 -4.49 -6.10 2.16
CA PRO A 66 -3.84 -7.40 2.10
C PRO A 66 -2.84 -7.41 0.94
N PHE A 67 -1.64 -7.89 1.22
CA PHE A 67 -0.72 -8.31 0.18
C PHE A 67 -1.13 -9.70 -0.32
N SER A 68 -1.05 -9.90 -1.64
CA SER A 68 -1.28 -11.20 -2.27
C SER A 68 0.01 -11.77 -2.85
N ALA A 69 0.15 -13.09 -2.75
CA ALA A 69 1.12 -13.89 -3.50
C ALA A 69 0.39 -15.04 -4.18
N MET A 70 1.05 -15.72 -5.12
CA MET A 70 0.52 -16.92 -5.75
C MET A 70 0.98 -18.15 -4.97
N ASP A 71 0.07 -19.10 -4.74
CA ASP A 71 0.41 -20.42 -4.21
C ASP A 71 0.89 -21.37 -5.32
N GLU A 72 1.15 -22.63 -4.97
CA GLU A 72 1.59 -23.68 -5.89
C GLU A 72 0.60 -23.99 -7.04
N PHE A 73 -0.64 -23.48 -6.95
CA PHE A 73 -1.71 -23.69 -7.93
C PHE A 73 -2.09 -22.39 -8.66
N ASP A 74 -1.22 -21.36 -8.64
CA ASP A 74 -1.46 -20.03 -9.21
C ASP A 74 -2.71 -19.33 -8.64
N MET A 75 -3.12 -19.68 -7.41
CA MET A 75 -4.22 -19.01 -6.73
C MET A 75 -3.71 -17.89 -5.82
N PRO A 76 -4.36 -16.71 -5.84
CA PRO A 76 -3.97 -15.61 -4.98
C PRO A 76 -4.31 -15.91 -3.52
N VAL A 77 -3.29 -15.95 -2.67
CA VAL A 77 -3.38 -16.14 -1.22
C VAL A 77 -2.89 -14.90 -0.48
N ILE A 78 -3.36 -14.69 0.76
CA ILE A 78 -2.88 -13.59 1.60
C ILE A 78 -1.45 -13.90 2.03
N ALA A 79 -0.51 -13.07 1.61
CA ALA A 79 0.88 -13.14 2.02
C ALA A 79 1.17 -12.27 3.25
N GLY A 80 0.44 -11.17 3.41
CA GLY A 80 0.65 -10.22 4.50
C GLY A 80 -0.43 -9.16 4.56
N LYS A 81 -0.33 -8.27 5.55
CA LYS A 81 -1.24 -7.14 5.75
C LYS A 81 -0.44 -5.90 6.08
N VAL A 82 -0.81 -4.79 5.46
CA VAL A 82 -0.16 -3.49 5.67
C VAL A 82 -1.20 -2.46 6.06
N GLU A 83 -0.86 -1.59 7.01
CA GLU A 83 -1.61 -0.36 7.24
C GLU A 83 -1.00 0.74 6.37
N LEU A 84 -1.82 1.35 5.52
CA LEU A 84 -1.42 2.45 4.64
C LEU A 84 -2.23 3.70 4.98
N GLU A 85 -1.56 4.84 4.92
CA GLU A 85 -2.18 6.16 5.00
C GLU A 85 -1.74 6.98 3.78
N PHE A 86 -2.70 7.53 3.05
CA PHE A 86 -2.52 8.36 1.88
C PHE A 86 -3.01 9.77 2.20
N ASN A 87 -2.19 10.77 1.89
CA ASN A 87 -2.52 12.19 2.01
C ASN A 87 -2.16 12.90 0.71
N LEU A 88 -3.17 13.35 -0.04
CA LEU A 88 -3.00 14.09 -1.28
C LEU A 88 -2.93 15.59 -0.99
N VAL A 89 -1.75 16.16 -1.21
CA VAL A 89 -1.46 17.58 -0.99
C VAL A 89 -1.20 18.30 -2.32
N ASP A 90 -1.37 19.62 -2.33
CA ASP A 90 -0.94 20.45 -3.46
C ASP A 90 0.58 20.62 -3.52
N LEU A 91 1.05 21.14 -4.67
CA LEU A 91 2.47 21.33 -4.94
C LEU A 91 3.13 22.29 -3.94
N GLU A 92 2.43 23.34 -3.52
CA GLU A 92 2.97 24.32 -2.58
C GLU A 92 3.25 23.69 -1.22
N THR A 93 2.30 22.92 -0.71
CA THR A 93 2.40 22.18 0.55
C THR A 93 3.50 21.12 0.48
N ALA A 94 3.55 20.33 -0.61
CA ALA A 94 4.58 19.32 -0.82
C ALA A 94 5.99 19.93 -0.91
N THR A 95 6.11 21.14 -1.47
CA THR A 95 7.41 21.84 -1.56
C THR A 95 7.85 22.39 -0.21
N LYS A 96 6.89 22.89 0.60
CA LYS A 96 7.18 23.40 1.95
C LYS A 96 7.48 22.29 2.96
N ASN A 97 6.81 21.16 2.83
CA ASN A 97 6.95 20.00 3.72
C ASN A 97 7.22 18.75 2.87
N PRO A 98 8.46 18.56 2.40
CA PRO A 98 8.79 17.38 1.60
C PRO A 98 8.64 16.12 2.44
N VAL A 99 8.15 15.02 1.86
CA VAL A 99 8.16 13.72 2.55
C VAL A 99 9.57 13.14 2.55
N GLY A 100 9.98 12.58 3.70
CA GLY A 100 11.32 12.03 3.89
C GLY A 100 11.56 10.77 3.05
N LYS A 101 12.80 10.57 2.59
CA LYS A 101 13.24 9.27 2.05
C LYS A 101 13.38 8.29 3.21
N ALA A 102 12.26 7.69 3.63
CA ALA A 102 12.11 6.66 4.67
C ALA A 102 12.58 7.01 6.09
N ARG A 103 13.83 7.46 6.28
CA ARG A 103 14.46 7.72 7.59
C ARG A 103 15.03 9.13 7.74
N GLU A 104 14.92 9.96 6.72
CA GLU A 104 15.31 11.36 6.78
C GLU A 104 14.15 12.24 7.27
N GLU A 105 14.46 13.37 7.89
CA GLU A 105 13.50 14.43 8.22
C GLU A 105 12.66 14.81 6.99
N PRO A 106 11.41 15.29 7.17
CA PRO A 106 10.81 15.86 8.38
C PRO A 106 9.94 14.92 9.22
N GLU A 107 9.60 13.72 8.73
CA GLU A 107 8.79 12.72 9.44
C GLU A 107 9.49 11.35 9.46
N PRO A 108 10.55 11.18 10.26
CA PRO A 108 11.30 9.92 10.29
C PRO A 108 10.45 8.79 10.89
N LEU A 109 10.48 7.61 10.24
CA LEU A 109 9.88 6.41 10.79
C LEU A 109 10.58 6.02 12.12
N LEU A 110 9.80 5.50 13.07
CA LEU A 110 10.36 4.92 14.30
C LEU A 110 11.29 3.75 13.94
N SER A 111 12.39 3.64 14.67
CA SER A 111 13.28 2.48 14.56
C SER A 111 12.49 1.18 14.76
N PRO A 112 12.69 0.15 13.92
CA PRO A 112 12.08 -1.15 14.14
C PRO A 112 12.49 -1.70 15.52
N LYS A 113 11.56 -2.38 16.20
CA LYS A 113 11.79 -3.05 17.49
C LYS A 113 12.41 -4.43 17.30
#